data_AF-A0A935GKR2-F1
#
_entry.id   AF-A0A935GKR2-F1
#
_cell.length_a   1.000
_cell.length_b   1.000
_cell.length_c   1.000
_cell.angle_alpha   90.00
_cell.angle_beta   90.00
_cell.angle_gamma   90.00
#
_symmetry.space_group_name_H-M   'P 1'
#
loop_
_entity.id
_entity.type
_entity.pdbx_description
1 polymer ?
#
loop_
_entity_poly.entity_id
_entity_poly.type
_entity_poly.pdbx_seq_one_letter_code
_entity_poly.pdbx_strand_id
1 'polypeptide(L)'
;MLSRVTPGNVLALYAFIHRGVLMKAGVLGVFAIAALAGAATVQATTAAREGTKIVVEFTATVKTTGRFVDGRNATTSSAVNRVLKGRCRLEASVVGPYGLDGPTKQQEKAMKRKDPVMAGLEKEHARCKGNQACLMALAQKMAEQDVAPAAAQAEGAVQVWIPKSCSGSFSASDLYDADIKDGGNLSYTAKSTVTGSALIPEGGEKGWLAVYIENDLARNQTQYRFNEAAPVLFNRKTVRTGYKAGTIEDKLPVGLTQRVFPNPWGPVKGPVQSGTLTRNIDGGTLTIAWQVNH
;
A
#
# COMPACT_ATOMS: atom_id res chain seq x y z
N MET A 1 43.42 -27.97 32.73
CA MET A 1 43.28 -29.45 32.76
C MET A 1 42.41 -29.82 31.57
N LEU A 2 43.01 -30.23 30.45
CA LEU A 2 43.28 -31.63 30.09
C LEU A 2 41.97 -32.42 30.10
N SER A 3 41.38 -32.70 28.95
CA SER A 3 41.61 -33.91 28.12
C SER A 3 40.21 -34.52 27.99
N ARG A 4 39.74 -35.23 26.97
CA ARG A 4 40.14 -35.92 25.72
C ARG A 4 38.84 -36.76 25.47
N VAL A 5 38.42 -37.27 24.32
CA VAL A 5 38.98 -37.54 23.01
C VAL A 5 37.79 -38.00 22.14
N THR A 6 37.92 -37.73 20.84
CA THR A 6 37.17 -38.21 19.68
C THR A 6 37.44 -39.73 19.44
N PRO A 7 37.54 -40.29 18.20
CA PRO A 7 36.66 -40.35 17.01
C PRO A 7 36.41 -41.82 16.55
N GLY A 8 35.67 -42.00 15.46
CA GLY A 8 35.76 -43.20 14.59
C GLY A 8 34.62 -43.24 13.56
N ASN A 9 34.87 -42.85 12.31
CA ASN A 9 35.16 -43.72 11.13
C ASN A 9 33.91 -44.51 10.67
N VAL A 10 33.55 -44.54 9.39
CA VAL A 10 34.26 -45.28 8.33
C VAL A 10 33.91 -44.73 6.92
N LEU A 11 34.96 -44.54 6.12
CA LEU A 11 34.99 -44.40 4.66
C LEU A 11 34.55 -45.69 3.94
N ALA A 12 34.03 -45.58 2.70
CA ALA A 12 34.45 -46.47 1.61
C ALA A 12 34.18 -45.86 0.23
N LEU A 13 35.29 -45.51 -0.43
CA LEU A 13 35.49 -45.27 -1.87
C LEU A 13 35.93 -46.62 -2.52
N TYR A 14 35.87 -46.71 -3.87
CA TYR A 14 36.49 -47.68 -4.83
C TYR A 14 35.43 -48.24 -5.82
N ALA A 15 35.63 -48.43 -7.13
CA ALA A 15 36.78 -48.45 -8.07
C ALA A 15 36.25 -48.13 -9.50
N PHE A 16 36.92 -47.36 -10.40
CA PHE A 16 38.07 -47.66 -11.29
C PHE A 16 37.80 -48.65 -12.47
N ILE A 17 37.90 -48.18 -13.74
CA ILE A 17 38.93 -48.55 -14.76
C ILE A 17 38.59 -48.06 -16.20
N HIS A 18 39.56 -47.31 -16.75
CA HIS A 18 40.03 -47.05 -18.14
C HIS A 18 39.23 -47.39 -19.41
N ARG A 19 39.20 -46.44 -20.37
CA ARG A 19 40.14 -46.30 -21.51
C ARG A 19 39.76 -45.11 -22.41
N GLY A 20 40.74 -44.30 -22.82
CA GLY A 20 40.53 -43.19 -23.75
C GLY A 20 40.50 -43.62 -25.22
N VAL A 21 39.86 -42.81 -26.07
CA VAL A 21 40.18 -42.67 -27.50
C VAL A 21 39.84 -41.23 -27.93
N LEU A 22 40.83 -40.62 -28.57
CA LEU A 22 40.81 -39.35 -29.29
C LEU A 22 40.07 -39.52 -30.63
N MET A 23 39.26 -38.53 -31.05
CA MET A 23 39.07 -38.02 -32.42
C MET A 23 37.63 -37.81 -32.91
N LYS A 24 37.53 -36.66 -33.60
CA LYS A 24 36.69 -36.26 -34.75
C LYS A 24 35.39 -35.51 -34.49
N ALA A 25 35.50 -34.23 -34.87
CA ALA A 25 34.47 -33.34 -35.35
C ALA A 25 33.46 -34.01 -36.29
N GLY A 26 32.19 -33.62 -36.17
CA GLY A 26 31.16 -33.98 -37.13
C GLY A 26 29.76 -33.52 -36.75
N VAL A 27 29.40 -32.34 -37.26
CA VAL A 27 28.10 -32.06 -37.90
C VAL A 27 26.81 -32.04 -37.04
N LEU A 28 26.27 -30.82 -36.94
CA LEU A 28 24.85 -30.41 -37.03
C LEU A 28 23.74 -31.35 -36.55
N GLY A 29 22.95 -30.85 -35.59
CA GLY A 29 21.63 -31.36 -35.26
C GLY A 29 20.84 -30.39 -34.41
N VAL A 30 20.45 -29.24 -34.98
CA VAL A 30 19.45 -28.34 -34.39
C VAL A 30 18.09 -29.03 -34.49
N PHE A 31 17.55 -29.53 -33.39
CA PHE A 31 16.11 -29.78 -33.26
C PHE A 31 15.51 -28.68 -32.39
N ALA A 32 15.10 -27.61 -33.07
CA ALA A 32 14.17 -26.64 -32.51
C ALA A 32 12.78 -27.27 -32.49
N ILE A 33 12.24 -27.55 -31.29
CA ILE A 33 10.82 -27.80 -31.11
C ILE A 33 10.18 -26.43 -30.86
N ALA A 34 9.64 -25.84 -31.92
CA ALA A 34 8.80 -24.67 -31.84
C ALA A 34 7.38 -25.07 -31.40
N ALA A 35 6.95 -24.42 -30.31
CA ALA A 35 5.61 -23.91 -30.04
C ALA A 35 4.38 -24.77 -30.38
N LEU A 36 3.72 -25.27 -29.32
CA LEU A 36 2.27 -25.25 -29.23
C LEU A 36 1.88 -24.04 -28.38
N ALA A 37 1.50 -22.96 -29.06
CA ALA A 37 0.83 -21.80 -28.47
C ALA A 37 -0.60 -22.21 -28.10
N GLY A 38 -1.04 -21.87 -26.88
CA GLY A 38 -2.39 -22.22 -26.45
C GLY A 38 -2.77 -21.81 -25.03
N ALA A 39 -2.25 -20.71 -24.50
CA ALA A 39 -2.91 -19.95 -23.43
C ALA A 39 -2.33 -18.53 -23.45
N ALA A 40 -3.21 -17.54 -23.47
CA ALA A 40 -2.85 -16.14 -23.45
C ALA A 40 -1.83 -15.88 -22.35
N THR A 41 -0.58 -15.60 -22.76
CA THR A 41 0.38 -14.95 -21.87
C THR A 41 -0.13 -13.54 -21.68
N VAL A 42 -1.01 -13.37 -20.69
CA VAL A 42 -0.98 -12.13 -19.90
C VAL A 42 0.48 -12.02 -19.49
N GLN A 43 1.20 -11.07 -20.07
CA GLN A 43 2.51 -10.67 -19.57
C GLN A 43 2.26 -10.21 -18.14
N ALA A 44 2.36 -11.15 -17.19
CA ALA A 44 2.44 -10.84 -15.78
C ALA A 44 3.65 -9.93 -15.69
N THR A 45 3.39 -8.67 -15.37
CA THR A 45 4.45 -7.73 -15.00
C THR A 45 5.24 -8.41 -13.90
N THR A 46 6.48 -8.74 -14.20
CA THR A 46 7.33 -9.46 -13.25
C THR A 46 7.45 -8.61 -12.00
N ALA A 47 7.23 -9.22 -10.83
CA ALA A 47 7.47 -8.56 -9.55
C ALA A 47 8.86 -7.91 -9.56
N ALA A 48 8.98 -6.73 -8.95
CA ALA A 48 10.29 -6.19 -8.67
C ALA A 48 11.04 -7.13 -7.71
N ARG A 49 12.37 -7.12 -7.77
CA ARG A 49 13.17 -7.87 -6.78
C ARG A 49 12.92 -7.28 -5.39
N GLU A 50 12.82 -8.11 -4.37
CA GLU A 50 12.80 -7.64 -2.98
C GLU A 50 13.96 -6.68 -2.73
N GLY A 51 13.70 -5.58 -2.02
CA GLY A 51 14.69 -4.55 -1.74
C GLY A 51 14.91 -3.54 -2.88
N THR A 52 14.21 -3.69 -4.02
CA THR A 52 14.22 -2.67 -5.08
C THR A 52 13.72 -1.34 -4.53
N LYS A 53 14.46 -0.27 -4.80
CA LYS A 53 14.14 1.07 -4.31
C LYS A 53 13.55 1.92 -5.43
N ILE A 54 12.54 2.71 -5.09
CA ILE A 54 12.01 3.76 -5.96
C ILE A 54 11.84 5.03 -5.15
N VAL A 55 11.79 6.17 -5.85
CA VAL A 55 11.41 7.45 -5.27
C VAL A 55 10.09 7.88 -5.88
N VAL A 56 9.09 8.13 -5.02
CA VAL A 56 7.82 8.72 -5.44
C VAL A 56 7.75 10.16 -4.97
N GLU A 57 7.65 11.06 -5.94
CA GLU A 57 7.35 12.46 -5.68
C GLU A 57 5.88 12.71 -6.01
N PHE A 58 5.15 13.39 -5.13
CA PHE A 58 3.77 13.72 -5.38
C PHE A 58 3.42 15.13 -4.96
N THR A 59 2.40 15.67 -5.61
CA THR A 59 1.75 16.93 -5.25
C THR A 59 0.25 16.67 -5.14
N ALA A 60 -0.27 16.80 -3.93
CA ALA A 60 -1.69 16.77 -3.64
C ALA A 60 -2.20 18.20 -3.46
N THR A 61 -3.22 18.59 -4.23
CA THR A 61 -3.79 19.93 -4.24
C THR A 61 -5.27 19.85 -3.93
N VAL A 62 -5.71 20.61 -2.92
CA VAL A 62 -7.12 20.81 -2.59
C VAL A 62 -7.50 22.22 -3.00
N LYS A 63 -8.52 22.32 -3.84
CA LYS A 63 -9.18 23.57 -4.18
C LYS A 63 -10.65 23.42 -3.90
N THR A 64 -11.17 24.18 -2.93
CA THR A 64 -12.59 24.23 -2.67
C THR A 64 -13.09 25.66 -2.57
N THR A 65 -14.30 25.87 -3.06
CA THR A 65 -15.07 27.09 -2.90
C THR A 65 -16.44 26.71 -2.39
N GLY A 66 -16.87 27.32 -1.29
CA GLY A 66 -18.12 26.97 -0.65
C GLY A 66 -18.79 28.19 -0.05
N ARG A 67 -20.11 28.11 0.07
CA ARG A 67 -20.90 29.02 0.89
C ARG A 67 -21.76 28.18 1.82
N PHE A 68 -21.68 28.44 3.10
CA PHE A 68 -22.43 27.72 4.12
C PHE A 68 -22.99 28.70 5.15
N VAL A 69 -24.04 28.27 5.82
CA VAL A 69 -24.79 29.07 6.77
C VAL A 69 -24.44 28.54 8.17
N ASP A 70 -23.63 29.29 8.90
CA ASP A 70 -23.18 28.94 10.26
C ASP A 70 -24.27 29.33 11.26
N GLY A 71 -25.31 28.49 11.35
CA GLY A 71 -26.51 28.78 12.14
C GLY A 71 -27.40 29.82 11.49
N ARG A 72 -28.46 30.28 12.18
CA ARG A 72 -29.51 31.13 11.55
C ARG A 72 -29.05 32.53 11.14
N ASN A 73 -27.86 32.95 11.57
CA ASN A 73 -27.46 34.34 11.62
C ASN A 73 -26.10 34.65 10.99
N ALA A 74 -25.37 33.65 10.49
CA ALA A 74 -24.09 33.85 9.85
C ALA A 74 -24.03 33.15 8.51
N THR A 75 -23.52 33.84 7.49
CA THR A 75 -23.21 33.25 6.20
C THR A 75 -21.73 33.36 5.95
N THR A 76 -21.07 32.22 5.75
CA THR A 76 -19.64 32.12 5.51
C THR A 76 -19.39 31.62 4.10
N SER A 77 -18.57 32.34 3.34
CA SER A 77 -17.96 31.85 2.11
C SER A 77 -16.51 31.51 2.35
N SER A 78 -16.05 30.40 1.78
CA SER A 78 -14.68 29.92 1.88
C SER A 78 -14.09 29.70 0.50
N ALA A 79 -12.85 30.12 0.31
CA ALA A 79 -11.98 29.71 -0.78
C ALA A 79 -10.71 29.08 -0.18
N VAL A 80 -10.60 27.77 -0.29
CA VAL A 80 -9.50 26.97 0.27
C VAL A 80 -8.59 26.55 -0.86
N ASN A 81 -7.29 26.83 -0.73
CA ASN A 81 -6.28 26.38 -1.64
C ASN A 81 -5.08 25.86 -0.86
N ARG A 82 -4.92 24.54 -0.84
CA ARG A 82 -3.89 23.86 -0.07
C ARG A 82 -3.10 22.94 -0.97
N VAL A 83 -1.80 22.90 -0.74
CA VAL A 83 -0.87 22.07 -1.51
C VAL A 83 0.02 21.32 -0.55
N LEU A 84 0.04 20.00 -0.68
CA LEU A 84 0.96 19.10 0.00
C LEU A 84 1.88 18.49 -1.05
N LYS A 85 3.17 18.74 -0.89
CA LYS A 85 4.21 18.10 -1.69
C LYS A 85 4.89 17.05 -0.82
N GLY A 86 5.12 15.88 -1.37
CA GLY A 86 5.84 14.82 -0.69
C GLY A 86 6.84 14.14 -1.61
N ARG A 87 7.93 13.65 -1.03
CA ARG A 87 8.92 12.80 -1.66
C ARG A 87 9.18 11.62 -0.74
N CYS A 88 8.86 10.42 -1.19
CA CYS A 88 9.03 9.18 -0.45
C CYS A 88 10.05 8.28 -1.12
N ARG A 89 10.92 7.65 -0.33
CA ARG A 89 11.73 6.51 -0.75
C ARG A 89 10.98 5.25 -0.37
N LEU A 90 10.62 4.43 -1.35
CA LEU A 90 9.92 3.18 -1.12
C LEU A 90 10.83 2.00 -1.46
N GLU A 91 10.55 0.88 -0.81
CA GLU A 91 11.24 -0.38 -1.02
C GLU A 91 10.23 -1.49 -1.30
N ALA A 92 10.49 -2.29 -2.33
CA ALA A 92 9.66 -3.42 -2.70
C ALA A 92 9.78 -4.55 -1.66
N SER A 93 8.65 -4.98 -1.12
CA SER A 93 8.56 -6.17 -0.28
C SER A 93 8.67 -7.46 -1.09
N VAL A 94 8.82 -8.57 -0.36
CA VAL A 94 8.52 -9.91 -0.88
C VAL A 94 7.08 -9.94 -1.40
N VAL A 95 6.85 -10.69 -2.48
CA VAL A 95 5.50 -10.98 -2.97
C VAL A 95 4.79 -11.82 -1.91
N GLY A 96 3.74 -11.26 -1.32
CA GLY A 96 2.91 -11.93 -0.34
C GLY A 96 1.57 -12.36 -0.94
N PRO A 97 0.78 -13.15 -0.20
CA PRO A 97 -0.59 -13.52 -0.57
C PRO A 97 -1.61 -12.39 -0.36
N TYR A 98 -1.24 -11.31 0.35
CA TYR A 98 -2.13 -10.21 0.73
C TYR A 98 -1.43 -8.85 0.58
N GLY A 99 -2.24 -7.82 0.33
CA GLY A 99 -1.81 -6.42 0.43
C GLY A 99 -1.80 -5.90 1.87
N LEU A 100 -1.69 -4.59 2.02
CA LEU A 100 -1.65 -3.83 3.27
C LEU A 100 -2.91 -3.98 4.12
N ASP A 101 -4.08 -4.20 3.51
CA ASP A 101 -5.35 -4.41 4.23
C ASP A 101 -5.49 -5.84 4.79
N GLY A 102 -4.57 -6.75 4.46
CA GLY A 102 -4.70 -8.16 4.80
C GLY A 102 -5.73 -8.90 3.92
N PRO A 103 -6.18 -10.09 4.35
CA PRO A 103 -7.13 -10.89 3.59
C PRO A 103 -8.49 -10.20 3.49
N THR A 104 -9.10 -10.21 2.30
CA THR A 104 -10.47 -9.73 2.12
C THR A 104 -11.46 -10.57 2.93
N LYS A 105 -12.63 -10.02 3.29
CA LYS A 105 -13.69 -10.80 3.99
C LYS A 105 -14.08 -12.09 3.26
N GLN A 106 -14.01 -12.11 1.93
CA GLN A 106 -14.27 -13.32 1.13
C GLN A 106 -13.14 -14.34 1.29
N GLN A 107 -11.88 -13.90 1.26
CA GLN A 107 -10.71 -14.74 1.53
C GLN A 107 -10.69 -15.23 2.99
N GLU A 108 -11.00 -14.38 3.97
CA GLU A 108 -11.15 -14.80 5.37
C GLU A 108 -12.24 -15.87 5.52
N LYS A 109 -13.37 -15.71 4.83
CA LYS A 109 -14.46 -16.69 4.82
C LYS A 109 -14.04 -17.99 4.13
N ALA A 110 -13.25 -17.92 3.07
CA ALA A 110 -12.68 -19.09 2.39
C ALA A 110 -11.66 -19.81 3.28
N MET A 111 -10.79 -19.09 3.98
CA MET A 111 -9.85 -19.65 4.97
C MET A 111 -10.56 -20.28 6.16
N LYS A 112 -11.72 -19.72 6.58
CA LYS A 112 -12.55 -20.29 7.65
C LYS A 112 -13.42 -21.46 7.19
N ARG A 113 -13.57 -21.70 5.88
CA ARG A 113 -14.20 -22.94 5.41
C ARG A 113 -13.22 -24.07 5.75
N LYS A 114 -13.64 -24.97 6.65
CA LYS A 114 -12.93 -26.23 6.88
C LYS A 114 -12.68 -26.86 5.52
N ASP A 115 -11.41 -27.11 5.21
CA ASP A 115 -11.02 -27.80 4.00
C ASP A 115 -11.81 -29.13 3.96
N PRO A 116 -12.59 -29.41 2.90
CA PRO A 116 -13.36 -30.65 2.81
C PRO A 116 -12.47 -31.90 2.94
N VAL A 117 -11.19 -31.80 2.58
CA VAL A 117 -10.18 -32.85 2.80
C VAL A 117 -9.91 -33.02 4.30
N MET A 118 -9.68 -31.93 5.05
CA MET A 118 -9.50 -31.98 6.50
C MET A 118 -10.76 -32.43 7.24
N ALA A 119 -11.95 -32.02 6.80
CA ALA A 119 -13.21 -32.49 7.36
C ALA A 119 -13.45 -33.99 7.07
N GLY A 120 -13.01 -34.47 5.91
CA GLY A 120 -13.00 -35.90 5.57
C GLY A 120 -12.04 -36.69 6.47
N LEU A 121 -10.82 -36.17 6.66
CA LEU A 121 -9.79 -36.77 7.51
C LEU A 121 -10.18 -36.78 8.99
N GLU A 122 -10.80 -35.71 9.51
CA GLU A 122 -11.37 -35.69 10.87
C GLU A 122 -12.43 -36.78 11.05
N LYS A 123 -13.26 -37.01 10.02
CA LYS A 123 -14.29 -38.05 10.03
C LYS A 123 -13.70 -39.46 9.95
N GLU A 124 -12.62 -39.65 9.19
CA GLU A 124 -11.87 -40.92 9.14
C GLU A 124 -11.11 -41.20 10.45
N HIS A 125 -10.50 -40.16 11.05
CA HIS A 125 -9.87 -40.24 12.36
C HIS A 125 -10.86 -40.66 13.45
N ALA A 126 -12.06 -40.04 13.47
CA ALA A 126 -13.13 -40.42 14.39
C ALA A 126 -13.62 -41.86 14.17
N ARG A 127 -13.59 -42.37 12.92
CA ARG A 127 -13.93 -43.77 12.60
C ARG A 127 -12.88 -44.77 13.09
N CYS A 128 -11.61 -44.36 13.20
CA CYS A 128 -10.55 -45.22 13.71
C CYS A 128 -10.71 -45.56 15.21
N LYS A 129 -11.51 -44.80 16.00
CA LYS A 129 -11.80 -45.05 17.43
C LYS A 129 -10.56 -45.43 18.28
N GLY A 130 -9.40 -44.84 17.99
CA GLY A 130 -8.16 -45.11 18.71
C GLY A 130 -7.36 -46.35 18.25
N ASN A 131 -7.77 -47.04 17.19
CA ASN A 131 -6.99 -48.14 16.62
C ASN A 131 -5.69 -47.63 15.98
N GLN A 132 -4.56 -48.02 16.57
CA GLN A 132 -3.22 -47.53 16.22
C GLN A 132 -2.80 -47.86 14.77
N ALA A 133 -3.21 -49.01 14.22
CA ALA A 133 -2.93 -49.38 12.83
C ALA A 133 -3.75 -48.53 11.84
N CYS A 134 -5.01 -48.23 12.18
CA CYS A 134 -5.88 -47.34 11.41
C CYS A 134 -5.35 -45.90 11.41
N LEU A 135 -4.86 -45.44 12.58
CA LEU A 135 -4.27 -44.11 12.74
C LEU A 135 -2.94 -43.97 11.98
N MET A 136 -2.08 -44.99 11.97
CA MET A 136 -0.85 -44.98 11.15
C MET A 136 -1.15 -44.97 9.65
N ALA A 137 -2.12 -45.77 9.18
CA ALA A 137 -2.53 -45.75 7.78
C ALA A 137 -3.12 -44.40 7.35
N LEU A 138 -3.85 -43.74 8.25
CA LEU A 138 -4.36 -42.38 8.03
C LEU A 138 -3.23 -41.35 7.99
N ALA A 139 -2.26 -41.43 8.91
CA ALA A 139 -1.10 -40.55 8.92
C ALA A 139 -0.24 -40.70 7.65
N GLN A 140 -0.11 -41.94 7.14
CA GLN A 140 0.61 -42.22 5.91
C GLN A 140 -0.11 -41.67 4.67
N LYS A 141 -1.45 -41.79 4.62
CA LYS A 141 -2.27 -41.10 3.61
C LYS A 141 -2.12 -39.58 3.64
N MET A 142 -2.03 -38.98 4.84
CA MET A 142 -1.80 -37.53 4.97
C MET A 142 -0.42 -37.11 4.48
N ALA A 143 0.61 -37.94 4.73
CA ALA A 143 1.97 -37.69 4.24
C ALA A 143 2.08 -37.84 2.71
N GLU A 144 1.30 -38.74 2.11
CA GLU A 144 1.26 -38.95 0.65
C GLU A 144 0.44 -37.89 -0.11
N GLN A 145 -0.55 -37.28 0.55
CA GLN A 145 -1.42 -36.29 -0.11
C GLN A 145 -0.86 -34.87 -0.18
N ASP A 146 0.36 -34.63 0.33
CA ASP A 146 1.03 -33.33 0.35
C ASP A 146 0.01 -32.20 0.60
N VAL A 147 -0.76 -32.34 1.69
CA VAL A 147 -1.81 -31.42 2.10
C VAL A 147 -1.14 -30.15 2.65
N ALA A 148 -0.41 -29.46 1.79
CA ALA A 148 -0.28 -28.04 1.94
C ALA A 148 -1.72 -27.49 1.99
N PRO A 149 -2.05 -26.60 2.94
CA PRO A 149 -3.32 -25.87 2.84
C PRO A 149 -3.36 -25.35 1.41
N ALA A 150 -4.49 -25.52 0.72
CA ALA A 150 -4.71 -24.89 -0.57
C ALA A 150 -4.55 -23.38 -0.33
N ALA A 151 -3.32 -22.89 -0.45
CA ALA A 151 -3.03 -21.49 -0.52
C ALA A 151 -3.96 -21.02 -1.64
N ALA A 152 -4.68 -19.94 -1.40
CA ALA A 152 -5.50 -19.29 -2.39
C ALA A 152 -4.59 -18.86 -3.57
N GLN A 153 -4.18 -19.82 -4.40
CA GLN A 153 -3.07 -19.72 -5.35
C GLN A 153 -3.51 -19.13 -6.68
N ALA A 154 -4.73 -18.57 -6.73
CA ALA A 154 -5.21 -17.83 -7.90
C ALA A 154 -5.57 -16.36 -7.59
N GLU A 155 -5.67 -15.97 -6.31
CA GLU A 155 -6.03 -14.61 -5.90
C GLU A 155 -5.14 -14.18 -4.73
N GLY A 156 -3.98 -13.57 -5.01
CA GLY A 156 -3.17 -13.07 -3.91
C GLY A 156 -1.74 -12.64 -4.18
N ALA A 157 -1.17 -12.79 -5.39
CA ALA A 157 0.22 -12.36 -5.62
C ALA A 157 0.34 -10.83 -5.61
N VAL A 158 0.53 -10.25 -4.44
CA VAL A 158 0.62 -8.80 -4.23
C VAL A 158 2.02 -8.44 -3.79
N GLN A 159 2.65 -7.51 -4.51
CA GLN A 159 3.88 -6.86 -4.07
C GLN A 159 3.55 -5.49 -3.47
N VAL A 160 4.01 -5.27 -2.24
CA VAL A 160 3.80 -4.00 -1.55
C VAL A 160 5.07 -3.17 -1.59
N TRP A 161 4.96 -1.89 -1.90
CA TRP A 161 6.03 -0.92 -1.78
C TRP A 161 5.82 -0.12 -0.50
N ILE A 162 6.76 -0.27 0.43
CA ILE A 162 6.66 0.31 1.76
C ILE A 162 7.56 1.55 1.82
N PRO A 163 7.04 2.70 2.25
CA PRO A 163 7.85 3.90 2.43
C PRO A 163 8.84 3.69 3.59
N LYS A 164 10.12 3.91 3.31
CA LYS A 164 11.20 3.91 4.29
C LYS A 164 11.46 5.28 4.88
N SER A 165 11.24 6.31 4.09
CA SER A 165 11.26 7.69 4.54
C SER A 165 10.46 8.57 3.60
N CYS A 166 9.79 9.58 4.14
CA CYS A 166 9.21 10.66 3.36
C CYS A 166 9.56 12.02 3.96
N SER A 167 9.65 13.01 3.09
CA SER A 167 9.75 14.43 3.43
C SER A 167 8.86 15.25 2.52
N GLY A 168 8.63 16.51 2.84
CA GLY A 168 7.73 17.31 2.04
C GLY A 168 7.58 18.74 2.48
N SER A 169 6.55 19.39 1.93
CA SER A 169 6.12 20.70 2.35
C SER A 169 4.62 20.82 2.24
N PHE A 170 4.04 21.58 3.15
CA PHE A 170 2.62 21.89 3.16
C PHE A 170 2.46 23.41 3.05
N SER A 171 1.60 23.86 2.15
CA SER A 171 1.24 25.26 2.01
C SER A 171 -0.26 25.45 2.01
N ALA A 172 -0.73 26.48 2.70
CA ALA A 172 -2.12 26.89 2.72
C ALA A 172 -2.24 28.34 2.24
N SER A 173 -3.31 28.61 1.51
CA SER A 173 -3.77 29.94 1.10
C SER A 173 -5.29 29.91 1.13
N ASP A 174 -5.83 30.06 2.32
CA ASP A 174 -7.26 30.00 2.56
C ASP A 174 -7.82 31.40 2.86
N LEU A 175 -9.01 31.65 2.34
CA LEU A 175 -9.79 32.84 2.58
C LEU A 175 -11.18 32.44 3.08
N TYR A 176 -11.63 33.08 4.16
CA TYR A 176 -12.98 32.93 4.69
C TYR A 176 -13.59 34.31 4.89
N ASP A 177 -14.72 34.56 4.25
CA ASP A 177 -15.49 35.78 4.42
C ASP A 177 -16.81 35.41 5.09
N ALA A 178 -17.10 36.03 6.23
CA ALA A 178 -18.33 35.80 6.98
C ALA A 178 -19.11 37.10 7.13
N ASP A 179 -20.42 37.02 6.92
CA ASP A 179 -21.40 38.05 7.26
C ASP A 179 -22.25 37.56 8.43
N ILE A 180 -22.17 38.27 9.56
CA ILE A 180 -22.68 37.81 10.85
C ILE A 180 -23.67 38.84 11.41
N LYS A 181 -24.89 38.38 11.70
CA LYS A 181 -25.99 39.14 12.30
C LYS A 181 -26.20 38.71 13.75
N ASP A 182 -25.65 39.46 14.70
CA ASP A 182 -25.65 39.08 16.12
C ASP A 182 -26.92 39.54 16.87
N GLY A 183 -28.05 39.63 16.16
CA GLY A 183 -29.34 40.09 16.67
C GLY A 183 -29.53 41.61 16.64
N GLY A 184 -30.78 42.06 16.55
CA GLY A 184 -31.12 43.49 16.42
C GLY A 184 -30.48 44.15 15.19
N ASN A 185 -29.95 45.37 15.35
CA ASN A 185 -29.19 46.10 14.32
C ASN A 185 -27.68 45.84 14.38
N LEU A 186 -27.23 44.78 15.07
CA LEU A 186 -25.82 44.49 15.27
C LEU A 186 -25.35 43.47 14.22
N SER A 187 -24.68 43.95 13.17
CA SER A 187 -24.03 43.11 12.16
C SER A 187 -22.56 43.47 11.98
N TYR A 188 -21.73 42.47 11.72
CA TYR A 188 -20.33 42.67 11.38
C TYR A 188 -19.91 41.69 10.28
N THR A 189 -18.95 42.10 9.46
CA THR A 189 -18.29 41.20 8.51
C THR A 189 -16.93 40.81 9.03
N ALA A 190 -16.48 39.61 8.73
CA ALA A 190 -15.18 39.09 9.12
C ALA A 190 -14.48 38.47 7.92
N LYS A 191 -13.27 38.95 7.64
CA LYS A 191 -12.39 38.40 6.62
C LYS A 191 -11.20 37.71 7.29
N SER A 192 -11.15 36.39 7.18
CA SER A 192 -10.09 35.57 7.75
C SER A 192 -9.18 35.04 6.65
N THR A 193 -7.88 35.28 6.78
CA THR A 193 -6.85 34.78 5.85
C THR A 193 -5.90 33.85 6.58
N VAL A 194 -5.64 32.68 5.99
CA VAL A 194 -4.62 31.74 6.45
C VAL A 194 -3.65 31.51 5.32
N THR A 195 -2.44 32.03 5.45
CA THR A 195 -1.40 31.87 4.45
C THR A 195 -0.11 31.44 5.12
N GLY A 196 0.52 30.40 4.59
CA GLY A 196 1.80 29.94 5.10
C GLY A 196 2.31 28.72 4.36
N SER A 197 3.58 28.42 4.60
CA SER A 197 4.19 27.16 4.20
C SER A 197 5.01 26.61 5.36
N ALA A 198 5.07 25.28 5.43
CA ALA A 198 5.86 24.57 6.42
C ALA A 198 6.53 23.36 5.77
N LEU A 199 7.70 23.03 6.29
CA LEU A 199 8.44 21.84 5.88
C LEU A 199 7.99 20.65 6.73
N ILE A 200 7.90 19.49 6.09
CA ILE A 200 7.70 18.21 6.74
C ILE A 200 9.06 17.50 6.73
N PRO A 201 9.75 17.41 7.88
CA PRO A 201 11.09 16.85 7.94
C PRO A 201 11.10 15.35 7.62
N GLU A 202 12.22 14.87 7.11
CA GLU A 202 12.43 13.44 6.91
C GLU A 202 12.58 12.74 8.27
N GLY A 203 11.70 11.79 8.57
CA GLY A 203 11.68 11.09 9.86
C GLY A 203 11.98 9.59 9.82
N GLY A 204 12.37 9.06 8.66
CA GLY A 204 12.51 7.61 8.46
C GLY A 204 11.20 6.86 8.71
N GLU A 205 11.30 5.64 9.24
CA GLU A 205 10.13 4.77 9.50
C GLU A 205 9.22 5.28 10.65
N LYS A 206 9.72 6.17 11.51
CA LYS A 206 8.94 6.83 12.57
C LYS A 206 8.35 8.17 12.12
N GLY A 207 8.69 8.61 10.91
CA GLY A 207 8.24 9.86 10.33
C GLY A 207 6.88 9.76 9.66
N TRP A 208 6.55 10.77 8.87
CA TRP A 208 5.40 10.73 7.99
C TRP A 208 5.63 9.68 6.89
N LEU A 209 4.70 8.74 6.74
CA LEU A 209 4.72 7.68 5.73
C LEU A 209 3.61 7.94 4.71
N ALA A 210 3.94 8.74 3.71
CA ALA A 210 2.95 9.40 2.87
C ALA A 210 2.40 8.53 1.74
N VAL A 211 3.14 7.53 1.25
CA VAL A 211 2.74 6.74 0.08
C VAL A 211 3.04 5.28 0.30
N TYR A 212 2.05 4.44 0.04
CA TYR A 212 2.21 3.00 -0.13
C TYR A 212 1.67 2.59 -1.49
N ILE A 213 2.24 1.54 -2.07
CA ILE A 213 1.81 1.04 -3.38
C ILE A 213 1.59 -0.46 -3.27
N GLU A 214 0.48 -0.93 -3.80
CA GLU A 214 0.16 -2.35 -3.91
C GLU A 214 0.09 -2.70 -5.38
N ASN A 215 0.94 -3.61 -5.82
CA ASN A 215 0.91 -4.14 -7.18
C ASN A 215 0.35 -5.57 -7.13
N ASP A 216 -0.89 -5.73 -7.57
CA ASP A 216 -1.52 -7.04 -7.79
C ASP A 216 -1.01 -7.60 -9.12
N LEU A 217 -0.08 -8.55 -9.01
CA LEU A 217 0.57 -9.20 -10.14
C LEU A 217 -0.37 -10.16 -10.87
N ALA A 218 -1.35 -10.73 -10.16
CA ALA A 218 -2.33 -11.63 -10.73
C ALA A 218 -3.33 -10.89 -11.62
N ARG A 219 -3.75 -9.69 -11.18
CA ARG A 219 -4.69 -8.84 -11.93
C ARG A 219 -4.02 -7.78 -12.80
N ASN A 220 -2.69 -7.66 -12.72
CA ASN A 220 -1.87 -6.63 -13.37
C ASN A 220 -2.44 -5.22 -13.09
N GLN A 221 -2.62 -4.92 -11.80
CA GLN A 221 -3.19 -3.66 -11.33
C GLN A 221 -2.39 -3.11 -10.16
N THR A 222 -2.17 -1.80 -10.18
CA THR A 222 -1.51 -1.07 -9.11
C THR A 222 -2.48 -0.15 -8.39
N GLN A 223 -2.46 -0.19 -7.06
CA GLN A 223 -3.20 0.69 -6.17
C GLN A 223 -2.24 1.55 -5.36
N TYR A 224 -2.54 2.83 -5.23
CA TYR A 224 -1.74 3.80 -4.49
C TYR A 224 -2.52 4.24 -3.26
N ARG A 225 -1.86 4.31 -2.11
CA ARG A 225 -2.44 4.80 -0.86
C ARG A 225 -1.61 5.99 -0.42
N PHE A 226 -2.28 7.11 -0.26
CA PHE A 226 -1.66 8.37 0.11
C PHE A 226 -2.15 8.74 1.50
N ASN A 227 -1.22 8.99 2.43
CA ASN A 227 -1.55 9.43 3.78
C ASN A 227 -1.27 10.91 3.92
N GLU A 228 -2.22 11.63 4.48
CA GLU A 228 -2.05 13.04 4.81
C GLU A 228 -0.97 13.24 5.86
N ALA A 229 -0.25 14.35 5.79
CA ALA A 229 0.64 14.78 6.87
C ALA A 229 -0.18 15.23 8.09
N ALA A 230 0.44 15.24 9.27
CA ALA A 230 -0.21 15.81 10.45
C ALA A 230 -0.54 17.31 10.22
N PRO A 231 -1.64 17.83 10.77
CA PRO A 231 -2.00 19.24 10.64
C PRO A 231 -0.88 20.16 11.14
N VAL A 232 -0.66 21.25 10.40
CA VAL A 232 0.38 22.25 10.69
C VAL A 232 -0.27 23.53 11.22
N LEU A 233 0.32 24.14 12.25
CA LEU A 233 -0.14 25.42 12.78
C LEU A 233 0.25 26.58 11.85
N PHE A 234 -0.75 27.31 11.34
CA PHE A 234 -0.55 28.56 10.62
C PHE A 234 -1.19 29.75 11.34
N ASN A 235 -0.66 30.94 11.11
CA ASN A 235 -1.29 32.17 11.59
C ASN A 235 -2.54 32.44 10.76
N ARG A 236 -3.65 32.65 11.45
CA ARG A 236 -4.90 33.16 10.90
C ARG A 236 -5.04 34.61 11.31
N LYS A 237 -5.23 35.50 10.33
CA LYS A 237 -5.56 36.90 10.56
C LYS A 237 -7.01 37.13 10.22
N THR A 238 -7.78 37.64 11.17
CA THR A 238 -9.20 37.97 11.00
C THR A 238 -9.39 39.48 11.14
N VAL A 239 -9.83 40.13 10.06
CA VAL A 239 -10.20 41.55 10.07
C VAL A 239 -11.72 41.65 10.12
N ARG A 240 -12.23 42.34 11.13
CA ARG A 240 -13.67 42.56 11.33
C ARG A 240 -14.03 44.01 11.04
N THR A 241 -15.20 44.23 10.42
CA THR A 241 -15.79 45.56 10.21
C THR A 241 -17.23 45.60 10.71
N GLY A 242 -17.74 46.78 11.05
CA GLY A 242 -19.03 46.93 11.72
C GLY A 242 -18.90 47.00 13.24
N TYR A 243 -19.93 46.57 13.99
CA TYR A 243 -19.97 46.85 15.43
C TYR A 243 -18.91 46.11 16.27
N LYS A 244 -18.29 45.04 15.72
CA LYS A 244 -17.14 44.31 16.29
C LYS A 244 -15.84 44.59 15.53
N ALA A 245 -15.65 45.81 15.05
CA ALA A 245 -14.45 46.18 14.29
C ALA A 245 -13.16 45.89 15.07
N GLY A 246 -12.15 45.40 14.36
CA GLY A 246 -10.87 45.04 14.96
C GLY A 246 -10.13 43.96 14.18
N THR A 247 -8.88 43.70 14.55
CA THR A 247 -8.07 42.61 13.99
C THR A 247 -7.73 41.62 15.08
N ILE A 248 -7.87 40.33 14.79
CA ILE A 248 -7.50 39.22 15.67
C ILE A 248 -6.52 38.33 14.92
N GLU A 249 -5.47 37.90 15.62
CA GLU A 249 -4.51 36.93 15.11
C GLU A 249 -4.46 35.72 16.04
N ASP A 250 -4.55 34.53 15.48
CA ASP A 250 -4.51 33.28 16.22
C ASP A 250 -3.84 32.16 15.41
N LYS A 251 -3.44 31.08 16.08
CA LYS A 251 -2.85 29.91 15.41
C LYS A 251 -3.90 28.85 15.16
N LEU A 252 -4.03 28.45 13.90
CA LEU A 252 -5.00 27.43 13.46
C LEU A 252 -4.25 26.19 12.95
N PRO A 253 -4.55 24.97 13.43
CA PRO A 253 -4.07 23.74 12.81
C PRO A 253 -4.78 23.52 11.47
N VAL A 254 -3.99 23.35 10.41
CA VAL A 254 -4.48 23.16 9.04
C VAL A 254 -3.91 21.87 8.47
N GLY A 255 -4.79 20.96 8.08
CA GLY A 255 -4.50 19.80 7.24
C GLY A 255 -4.82 20.07 5.77
N LEU A 256 -4.34 19.23 4.87
CA LEU A 256 -4.72 19.22 3.45
C LEU A 256 -6.22 19.03 3.29
N THR A 257 -6.81 18.04 3.97
CA THR A 257 -8.25 17.83 4.00
C THR A 257 -8.77 18.01 5.42
N GLN A 258 -9.96 18.60 5.58
CA GLN A 258 -10.62 18.70 6.90
C GLN A 258 -11.36 17.40 7.28
N ARG A 259 -11.22 16.34 6.47
CA ARG A 259 -11.93 15.05 6.59
C ARG A 259 -10.94 13.90 6.34
N VAL A 260 -11.44 12.67 6.29
CA VAL A 260 -10.63 11.50 5.93
C VAL A 260 -10.05 11.68 4.53
N PHE A 261 -8.72 11.72 4.43
CA PHE A 261 -8.01 11.70 3.17
C PHE A 261 -8.38 10.41 2.42
N PRO A 262 -8.85 10.47 1.16
CA PRO A 262 -9.36 9.27 0.50
C PRO A 262 -8.24 8.25 0.39
N ASN A 263 -8.48 7.04 0.89
CA ASN A 263 -7.68 5.87 0.60
C ASN A 263 -8.63 4.72 0.26
N PRO A 264 -8.34 3.90 -0.76
CA PRO A 264 -7.20 3.95 -1.69
C PRO A 264 -7.47 4.71 -3.02
N TRP A 265 -6.40 4.98 -3.79
CA TRP A 265 -6.39 5.55 -5.14
C TRP A 265 -6.07 4.49 -6.20
N GLY A 266 -6.86 4.40 -7.27
CA GLY A 266 -6.82 3.29 -8.23
C GLY A 266 -7.98 2.30 -8.05
N PRO A 267 -7.94 1.12 -8.69
CA PRO A 267 -6.79 0.51 -9.36
C PRO A 267 -6.41 1.18 -10.69
N VAL A 268 -5.12 1.21 -11.00
CA VAL A 268 -4.55 1.61 -12.29
C VAL A 268 -4.01 0.37 -12.97
N LYS A 269 -4.33 0.15 -14.25
CA LYS A 269 -3.84 -1.02 -15.00
C LYS A 269 -2.34 -0.94 -15.23
N GLY A 270 -1.63 -2.05 -15.00
CA GLY A 270 -0.20 -2.16 -15.23
C GLY A 270 0.65 -2.03 -13.96
N PRO A 271 1.98 -1.96 -14.13
CA PRO A 271 2.92 -1.88 -13.02
C PRO A 271 2.91 -0.50 -12.36
N VAL A 272 3.75 -0.34 -11.34
CA VAL A 272 4.00 0.96 -10.70
C VAL A 272 4.46 1.97 -11.75
N GLN A 273 3.75 3.09 -11.82
CA GLN A 273 3.92 4.11 -12.87
C GLN A 273 3.51 5.49 -12.34
N SER A 274 4.06 6.54 -12.97
CA SER A 274 3.63 7.92 -12.73
C SER A 274 2.17 8.13 -13.15
N GLY A 275 1.51 9.12 -12.55
CA GLY A 275 0.11 9.36 -12.85
C GLY A 275 -0.45 10.64 -12.25
N THR A 276 -1.72 10.87 -12.53
CA THR A 276 -2.50 11.95 -11.92
C THR A 276 -3.93 11.47 -11.76
N LEU A 277 -4.52 11.75 -10.60
CA LEU A 277 -5.93 11.48 -10.36
C LEU A 277 -6.59 12.69 -9.69
N THR A 278 -7.78 13.03 -10.16
CA THR A 278 -8.62 14.07 -9.59
C THR A 278 -9.90 13.44 -9.08
N ARG A 279 -10.27 13.76 -7.84
CA ARG A 279 -11.56 13.39 -7.24
C ARG A 279 -12.32 14.65 -6.85
N ASN A 280 -13.62 14.61 -7.06
CA ASN A 280 -14.52 15.63 -6.52
C ASN A 280 -14.66 15.40 -5.01
N ILE A 281 -14.58 16.48 -4.26
CA ILE A 281 -14.83 16.53 -2.81
C ILE A 281 -15.84 17.64 -2.55
N ASP A 282 -16.41 17.71 -1.35
CA ASP A 282 -17.39 18.73 -1.01
C ASP A 282 -16.82 20.14 -1.28
N GLY A 283 -17.50 20.89 -2.15
CA GLY A 283 -17.11 22.25 -2.53
C GLY A 283 -15.92 22.34 -3.49
N GLY A 284 -15.39 21.25 -4.05
CA GLY A 284 -14.34 21.36 -5.07
C GLY A 284 -13.63 20.05 -5.42
N THR A 285 -12.30 20.11 -5.55
CA THR A 285 -11.50 19.00 -6.08
C THR A 285 -10.25 18.73 -5.26
N LEU A 286 -9.93 17.45 -5.11
CA LEU A 286 -8.63 16.95 -4.68
C LEU A 286 -7.91 16.33 -5.87
N THR A 287 -6.78 16.88 -6.26
CA THR A 287 -5.92 16.35 -7.32
C THR A 287 -4.62 15.86 -6.73
N ILE A 288 -4.22 14.63 -7.04
CA ILE A 288 -2.91 14.08 -6.71
C ILE A 288 -2.19 13.74 -8.01
N ALA A 289 -1.05 14.37 -8.23
CA ALA A 289 -0.11 13.98 -9.29
C ALA A 289 1.11 13.35 -8.65
N TRP A 290 1.60 12.25 -9.20
CA TRP A 290 2.80 11.58 -8.71
C TRP A 290 3.72 11.14 -9.85
N GLN A 291 5.02 11.12 -9.54
CA GLN A 291 6.10 10.69 -10.42
C GLN A 291 6.88 9.57 -9.73
N VAL A 292 7.08 8.47 -10.46
CA VAL A 292 7.89 7.34 -10.02
C VAL A 292 9.26 7.45 -10.67
N ASN A 293 10.30 7.52 -9.86
CA ASN A 293 11.69 7.53 -10.30
C ASN A 293 12.40 6.25 -9.81
N HIS A 294 13.15 5.61 -10.69
CA HIS A 294 13.94 4.40 -10.43
C HIS A 294 15.40 4.72 -10.11
#